data_AF-A0A535XV55-F1
#
_entry.id   AF-A0A535XV55-F1
#
_cell.length_a   1.000
_cell.length_b   1.000
_cell.length_c   1.000
_cell.angle_alpha   90.00
_cell.angle_beta   90.00
_cell.angle_gamma   90.00
#
_symmetry.space_group_name_H-M   'P 1'
#
loop_
_entity.id
_entity.type
_entity.pdbx_description
1 polymer ?
#
loop_
_entity_poly.entity_id
_entity_poly.type
_entity_poly.pdbx_seq_one_letter_code
_entity_poly.pdbx_strand_id
1 'polypeptide(L)'
;MQHPRRWRFISGGRASCAGAYKEYVAGTGGAVVPPRSIWTGVITFGMVSIPVRLLPATQDKDVRFHLLHQPDHSRINFKRWCVAEDREVQQDELVKAYEISKDQYVEITDEDLEKLPLPSKHTIELSAFVTSS
;
A
#
# COMPACT_ATOMS: atom_id res chain seq x y z
N MET A 1 15.19 45.64 18.07
CA MET A 1 14.85 45.70 16.63
C MET A 1 14.55 44.30 16.16
N GLN A 2 13.26 43.98 16.01
CA GLN A 2 12.74 42.66 15.64
C GLN A 2 12.67 42.56 14.12
N HIS A 3 13.37 41.60 13.52
CA HIS A 3 13.22 41.24 12.12
C HIS A 3 12.11 40.18 11.98
N PRO A 4 11.01 40.43 11.24
CA PRO A 4 10.00 39.41 10.99
C PRO A 4 10.48 38.48 9.87
N ARG A 5 10.86 37.24 10.22
CA ARG A 5 10.98 36.16 9.25
C ARG A 5 9.58 35.75 8.78
N ARG A 6 9.19 36.34 7.65
CA ARG A 6 7.96 36.06 6.89
C ARG A 6 7.98 34.61 6.38
N TRP A 7 7.26 33.71 7.03
CA TRP A 7 6.91 32.42 6.46
C TRP A 7 5.90 32.65 5.34
N ARG A 8 6.34 32.45 4.10
CA ARG A 8 5.46 32.50 2.92
C ARG A 8 4.81 31.13 2.78
N PHE A 9 3.56 31.00 3.24
CA PHE A 9 2.69 29.89 2.87
C PHE A 9 2.51 29.91 1.35
N ILE A 10 2.94 28.85 0.66
CA ILE A 10 2.58 28.57 -0.73
C ILE A 10 1.30 27.76 -0.68
N SER A 11 0.17 28.47 -0.80
CA SER A 11 -1.14 27.89 -1.06
C SER A 11 -1.14 27.20 -2.43
N GLY A 12 -1.71 25.99 -2.48
CA GLY A 12 -2.29 25.45 -3.72
C GLY A 12 -1.28 25.02 -4.78
N GLY A 13 -0.50 23.99 -4.50
CA GLY A 13 0.25 23.27 -5.53
C GLY A 13 0.40 21.83 -5.11
N ARG A 14 0.06 20.88 -6.00
CA ARG A 14 0.53 19.49 -5.86
C ARG A 14 2.04 19.57 -5.71
N ALA A 15 2.53 19.44 -4.48
CA ALA A 15 3.96 19.36 -4.22
C ALA A 15 4.45 18.09 -4.92
N SER A 16 5.06 18.29 -6.09
CA SER A 16 5.67 17.22 -6.85
C SER A 16 6.88 16.73 -6.04
N CYS A 17 6.79 15.51 -5.51
CA CYS A 17 7.90 14.84 -4.83
C CYS A 17 9.10 14.56 -5.77
N ALA A 18 9.03 14.96 -7.06
CA ALA A 18 10.10 14.76 -8.03
C ALA A 18 11.43 15.46 -7.65
N GLY A 19 11.40 16.47 -6.77
CA GLY A 19 12.59 17.24 -6.39
C GLY A 19 13.60 16.48 -5.53
N ALA A 20 13.16 15.65 -4.58
CA ALA A 20 14.06 14.97 -3.63
C ALA A 20 14.70 13.69 -4.20
N TYR A 21 14.15 13.14 -5.28
CA TYR A 21 14.64 11.88 -5.86
C TYR A 21 15.87 12.05 -6.77
N LYS A 22 16.15 13.28 -7.25
CA LYS A 22 17.19 13.53 -8.25
C LYS A 22 18.62 13.32 -7.73
N GLU A 23 18.85 13.38 -6.43
CA GLU A 23 20.22 13.39 -5.87
C GLU A 23 20.81 11.99 -5.67
N TYR A 24 19.98 10.93 -5.66
CA TYR A 24 20.44 9.55 -5.36
C TYR A 24 20.95 8.75 -6.59
N VAL A 25 20.93 9.32 -7.80
CA VAL A 25 21.00 8.54 -9.07
C VAL A 25 22.39 8.54 -9.73
N ALA A 26 23.43 9.06 -9.07
CA ALA A 26 24.78 9.09 -9.64
C ALA A 26 25.51 7.74 -9.46
N GLY A 27 25.15 6.69 -10.21
CA GLY A 27 25.99 5.48 -10.20
C GLY A 27 25.58 4.20 -10.92
N THR A 28 24.36 4.04 -11.43
CA THR A 28 23.96 2.76 -12.06
C THR A 28 23.17 2.96 -13.36
N GLY A 29 23.65 2.36 -14.45
CA GLY A 29 23.09 2.46 -15.82
C GLY A 29 21.81 1.65 -16.04
N GLY A 30 20.89 1.65 -15.07
CA GLY A 30 19.55 1.10 -15.21
C GLY A 30 18.50 2.22 -15.20
N ALA A 31 17.35 2.00 -15.84
CA ALA A 31 16.21 2.90 -15.69
C ALA A 31 15.74 2.87 -14.22
N VAL A 32 16.10 3.90 -13.45
CA VAL A 32 15.78 4.00 -12.04
C VAL A 32 14.30 4.39 -11.90
N VAL A 33 13.45 3.40 -11.60
CA VAL A 33 12.03 3.62 -11.26
C VAL A 33 11.97 4.15 -9.83
N PRO A 34 11.34 5.31 -9.56
CA PRO A 34 11.21 5.81 -8.20
C PRO A 34 10.43 4.84 -7.31
N PRO A 35 10.84 4.66 -6.03
CA PRO A 35 10.16 3.76 -5.12
C PRO A 35 8.70 4.18 -4.96
N ARG A 36 7.79 3.21 -5.04
CA ARG A 36 6.36 3.45 -4.83
C ARG A 36 6.09 3.55 -3.34
N SER A 37 5.29 4.54 -2.93
CA SER A 37 4.86 4.64 -1.54
C SER A 37 3.95 3.48 -1.17
N ILE A 38 4.22 2.88 -0.01
CA ILE A 38 3.38 1.82 0.57
C ILE A 38 2.11 2.40 1.21
N TRP A 39 2.18 3.63 1.70
CA TRP A 39 1.05 4.31 2.33
C TRP A 39 1.19 5.83 2.21
N THR A 40 0.06 6.52 2.13
CA THR A 40 -0.04 7.98 2.16
C THR A 40 -1.06 8.36 3.23
N GLY A 41 -0.70 9.36 4.04
CA GLY A 41 -1.57 9.84 5.10
C GLY A 41 -1.01 11.09 5.76
N VAL A 42 -1.48 11.36 6.98
CA VAL A 42 -1.16 12.57 7.74
C VAL A 42 -0.63 12.19 9.11
N ILE A 43 0.48 12.79 9.51
CA ILE A 43 0.94 12.76 10.91
C ILE A 43 0.36 13.98 11.62
N THR A 44 -0.27 13.75 12.78
CA THR A 44 -0.86 14.80 13.61
C THR A 44 -0.19 14.87 14.97
N PHE A 45 0.01 16.08 15.48
CA PHE A 45 0.44 16.33 16.85
C PHE A 45 -0.22 17.60 17.37
N GLY A 46 -1.16 17.43 18.31
CA GLY A 46 -2.03 18.52 18.77
C GLY A 46 -2.86 19.10 17.62
N MET A 47 -2.50 20.30 17.16
CA MET A 47 -3.20 21.03 16.09
C MET A 47 -2.44 21.08 14.76
N VAL A 48 -1.27 20.44 14.68
CA VAL A 48 -0.45 20.45 13.47
C VAL A 48 -0.69 19.17 12.68
N SER A 49 -0.91 19.33 11.37
CA SER A 49 -1.16 18.24 10.42
C SER A 49 -0.13 18.28 9.29
N ILE A 50 0.68 17.22 9.16
CA ILE A 50 1.73 17.09 8.14
C ILE A 50 1.42 15.93 7.20
N PRO A 51 1.19 16.17 5.89
CA PRO A 51 1.03 15.08 4.93
C PRO A 51 2.36 14.36 4.70
N VAL A 52 2.35 13.03 4.74
CA VAL A 52 3.53 12.18 4.56
C VAL A 52 3.28 11.03 3.59
N ARG A 53 4.36 10.46 3.07
CA ARG A 53 4.35 9.22 2.29
C ARG A 53 5.35 8.25 2.89
N LEU A 54 4.91 7.03 3.17
CA LEU A 54 5.79 5.96 3.63
C LEU A 54 6.40 5.26 2.42
N LEU A 55 7.73 5.15 2.41
CA LEU A 55 8.51 4.47 1.39
C LEU A 55 9.17 3.24 2.03
N PRO A 56 9.30 2.12 1.29
CA PRO A 56 10.03 0.97 1.80
C PRO A 56 11.52 1.31 1.92
N ALA A 57 12.11 1.06 3.09
CA ALA A 57 13.54 1.27 3.33
C ALA A 57 14.41 0.16 2.69
N THR A 58 13.84 -1.04 2.54
CA THR A 58 14.46 -2.21 1.92
C THR A 58 13.66 -2.65 0.70
N GLN A 59 14.35 -3.28 -0.25
CA GLN A 59 13.71 -3.90 -1.42
C GLN A 59 13.99 -5.39 -1.38
N ASP A 60 12.93 -6.19 -1.23
CA ASP A 60 13.03 -7.64 -1.37
C ASP A 60 13.27 -7.99 -2.84
N LYS A 61 14.32 -8.76 -3.09
CA LYS A 61 14.69 -9.26 -4.42
C LYS A 61 14.38 -10.74 -4.49
N ASP A 62 13.12 -11.07 -4.66
CA ASP A 62 12.70 -12.45 -4.87
C ASP A 62 12.76 -12.85 -6.33
N VAL A 63 13.36 -14.03 -6.59
CA VAL A 63 13.31 -14.69 -7.89
C VAL A 63 11.96 -15.41 -8.00
N ARG A 64 11.10 -14.96 -8.92
CA ARG A 64 9.82 -15.64 -9.18
C ARG A 64 10.00 -16.72 -10.22
N PHE A 65 9.58 -17.94 -9.90
CA PHE A 65 9.52 -19.05 -10.84
C PHE A 65 8.16 -19.10 -11.53
N HIS A 66 8.15 -19.66 -12.74
CA HIS A 66 6.94 -19.97 -13.47
C HIS A 66 6.76 -21.48 -13.54
N LEU A 67 5.53 -21.93 -13.34
CA LEU A 67 5.19 -23.33 -13.50
C LEU A 67 5.04 -23.64 -14.98
N LEU A 68 5.82 -24.61 -15.43
CA LEU A 68 5.79 -25.12 -16.80
C LEU A 68 5.32 -26.57 -16.77
N HIS A 69 4.52 -26.96 -17.75
CA HIS A 69 4.17 -28.35 -17.98
C HIS A 69 5.44 -29.10 -18.42
N GLN A 70 5.81 -30.14 -17.68
CA GLN A 70 7.12 -30.81 -17.83
C GLN A 70 7.40 -31.36 -19.24
N PRO A 71 6.43 -31.95 -19.97
CA PRO A 71 6.69 -32.53 -21.29
C PRO A 71 6.84 -31.51 -22.43
N ASP A 72 6.08 -30.41 -22.42
CA ASP A 72 6.02 -29.45 -23.54
C ASP A 72 6.57 -28.05 -23.17
N HIS A 73 6.99 -27.86 -21.92
CA HIS A 73 7.46 -26.61 -21.35
C HIS A 73 6.48 -25.43 -21.52
N SER A 74 5.20 -25.72 -21.75
CA SER A 74 4.16 -24.71 -21.85
C SER A 74 3.82 -24.14 -20.47
N ARG A 75 3.35 -22.89 -20.44
CA ARG A 75 2.99 -22.22 -19.19
C ARG A 75 1.64 -22.72 -18.67
N ILE A 76 1.59 -23.08 -17.39
CA ILE A 76 0.33 -23.46 -16.73
C ILE A 76 -0.49 -22.22 -16.36
N ASN A 77 -1.79 -22.26 -16.67
CA ASN A 77 -2.79 -21.31 -16.20
C ASN A 77 -3.67 -21.95 -15.12
N PHE A 78 -3.89 -21.24 -14.02
CA PHE A 78 -4.79 -21.69 -12.97
C PHE A 78 -6.20 -21.14 -13.19
N LYS A 79 -7.18 -22.03 -13.08
CA LYS A 79 -8.61 -21.73 -13.18
C LYS A 79 -9.29 -22.11 -11.89
N ARG A 80 -10.33 -21.37 -11.51
CA ARG A 80 -11.14 -21.67 -10.32
C ARG A 80 -12.32 -22.52 -10.76
N TRP A 81 -12.51 -23.67 -10.12
CA TRP A 81 -13.55 -24.64 -10.47
C TRP A 81 -14.52 -24.81 -9.30
N CYS A 82 -15.82 -24.70 -9.57
CA CYS A 82 -16.87 -24.99 -8.61
C CYS A 82 -17.29 -26.46 -8.74
N VAL A 83 -17.10 -27.23 -7.67
CA VAL A 83 -17.42 -28.68 -7.66
C VAL A 83 -18.93 -28.94 -7.69
N ALA A 84 -19.74 -28.04 -7.11
CA ALA A 84 -21.19 -28.21 -7.05
C ALA A 84 -21.86 -28.02 -8.42
N GLU A 85 -21.33 -27.12 -9.25
CA GLU A 85 -21.88 -26.79 -10.57
C GLU A 85 -21.06 -27.39 -11.73
N ASP A 86 -19.97 -28.09 -11.41
CA ASP A 86 -19.02 -28.68 -12.35
C ASP A 86 -18.58 -27.74 -13.48
N ARG A 87 -18.23 -26.50 -13.11
CA ARG A 87 -17.79 -25.48 -14.07
C ARG A 87 -16.72 -24.56 -13.53
N GLU A 88 -16.06 -23.86 -14.45
CA GLU A 88 -15.18 -22.75 -14.14
C GLU A 88 -15.98 -21.53 -13.68
N VAL A 89 -15.52 -20.88 -12.60
CA VAL A 89 -16.12 -19.68 -12.04
C VAL A 89 -15.24 -18.46 -12.28
N GLN A 90 -15.88 -17.36 -12.66
CA GLN A 90 -15.19 -16.07 -12.83
C GLN A 90 -15.00 -15.36 -11.49
N GLN A 91 -14.19 -14.30 -11.49
CA GLN A 91 -13.79 -13.61 -10.26
C GLN A 91 -14.90 -12.76 -9.63
N ASP A 92 -15.82 -12.26 -10.45
CA ASP A 92 -17.02 -11.52 -10.06
C ASP A 92 -18.06 -12.39 -9.35
N GLU A 93 -18.03 -13.70 -9.58
CA GLU A 93 -18.89 -14.68 -8.90
C GLU A 93 -18.34 -15.10 -7.53
N LEU A 94 -17.15 -14.62 -7.13
CA LEU A 94 -16.50 -15.02 -5.88
C LEU A 94 -16.75 -14.00 -4.76
N VAL A 95 -17.29 -14.49 -3.65
CA VAL A 95 -17.41 -13.73 -2.40
C VAL A 95 -16.34 -14.15 -1.40
N LYS A 96 -15.91 -13.22 -0.54
CA LYS A 96 -15.06 -13.53 0.61
C LYS A 96 -15.97 -13.87 1.77
N ALA A 97 -15.72 -14.98 2.46
CA ALA A 97 -16.48 -15.36 3.65
C ALA A 97 -15.54 -15.85 4.76
N TYR A 98 -15.98 -15.68 6.00
CA TYR A 98 -15.29 -16.12 7.20
C TYR A 98 -16.09 -17.21 7.92
N GLU A 99 -15.41 -18.27 8.37
CA GLU A 99 -16.04 -19.39 9.06
C GLU A 99 -16.24 -19.08 10.55
N ILE A 100 -17.49 -19.10 11.04
CA ILE A 100 -17.81 -18.82 12.45
C ILE A 100 -17.93 -20.12 13.25
N SER A 101 -18.52 -21.14 12.63
CA SER A 101 -18.59 -22.49 13.17
C SER A 101 -18.52 -23.48 12.02
N LYS A 102 -18.36 -24.77 12.34
CA LYS A 102 -18.17 -25.82 11.33
C LYS A 102 -19.26 -25.73 10.26
N ASP A 103 -18.84 -25.56 9.01
CA ASP A 103 -19.71 -25.43 7.84
C ASP A 103 -20.66 -24.21 7.86
N GLN A 104 -20.39 -23.20 8.70
CA GLN A 104 -21.13 -21.92 8.75
C GLN A 104 -20.22 -20.75 8.40
N TYR A 105 -20.56 -20.07 7.31
CA TYR A 105 -19.80 -18.95 6.77
C TYR A 105 -20.62 -17.66 6.79
N VAL A 106 -19.95 -16.54 7.09
CA VAL A 106 -20.50 -15.20 6.93
C VAL A 106 -19.71 -14.48 5.86
N GLU A 107 -20.42 -13.99 4.85
CA GLU A 107 -19.85 -13.16 3.79
C GLU A 107 -19.37 -11.83 4.37
N ILE A 108 -18.18 -11.41 3.95
CA ILE A 108 -17.58 -10.12 4.33
C ILE A 108 -17.50 -9.29 3.06
N THR A 109 -18.28 -8.23 2.99
CA THR A 109 -18.23 -7.29 1.88
C THR A 109 -17.23 -6.16 2.14
N ASP A 110 -16.83 -5.45 1.09
CA ASP A 110 -15.91 -4.32 1.24
C ASP A 110 -16.61 -3.17 2.02
N GLU A 111 -17.93 -3.01 1.90
CA GLU A 111 -18.71 -2.02 2.66
C GLU A 111 -18.68 -2.30 4.17
N ASP A 112 -18.65 -3.57 4.57
CA ASP A 112 -18.54 -3.94 5.98
C ASP A 112 -17.17 -3.56 6.53
N LEU A 113 -16.10 -3.71 5.74
CA LEU A 113 -14.76 -3.25 6.10
C LEU A 113 -14.65 -1.71 6.13
N GLU A 114 -15.43 -1.02 5.31
CA GLU A 114 -15.50 0.44 5.32
C GLU A 114 -16.16 0.99 6.57
N LYS A 115 -17.28 0.37 6.99
CA LYS A 115 -18.04 0.74 8.19
C LYS A 115 -17.31 0.46 9.50
N LEU A 116 -16.26 -0.36 9.49
CA LEU A 116 -15.45 -0.59 10.68
C LEU A 116 -14.92 0.76 11.21
N PRO A 117 -15.17 1.09 12.49
CA PRO A 117 -14.64 2.28 13.12
C PRO A 117 -13.14 2.09 13.37
N LEU A 118 -12.35 2.15 12.31
CA LEU A 118 -10.89 2.15 12.38
C LEU A 118 -10.43 3.60 12.55
N PRO A 119 -9.99 4.02 13.75
CA PRO A 119 -9.66 5.41 14.04
C PRO A 119 -8.47 5.95 13.23
N SER A 120 -7.69 5.10 12.54
CA SER A 120 -6.35 5.44 12.05
C SER A 120 -6.07 5.12 10.58
N LYS A 121 -7.09 4.84 9.74
CA LYS A 121 -6.87 4.38 8.33
C LYS A 121 -5.83 5.22 7.55
N HIS A 122 -5.80 6.54 7.77
CA HIS A 122 -4.86 7.46 7.11
C HIS A 122 -4.19 8.47 8.04
N THR A 123 -4.26 8.25 9.35
CA THR A 123 -3.75 9.21 10.34
C THR A 123 -2.88 8.52 11.38
N ILE A 124 -1.68 9.05 11.58
CA ILE A 124 -0.76 8.65 12.63
C ILE A 124 -0.73 9.80 13.66
N GLU A 125 -1.04 9.50 14.91
CA GLU A 125 -0.93 10.46 16.01
C GLU A 125 0.43 10.32 16.69
N LEU A 126 1.17 11.43 16.79
CA LEU A 126 2.47 11.46 17.45
C LEU A 126 2.28 11.75 18.94
N SER A 127 2.56 10.75 19.78
CA SER A 127 2.35 10.85 21.23
C SER A 127 3.46 11.62 21.95
N ALA A 128 4.73 11.32 21.67
CA ALA A 128 5.88 11.95 22.32
C ALA A 128 7.17 11.80 21.50
N PHE A 129 8.14 12.69 21.76
CA PHE A 129 9.51 12.55 21.30
C PHE A 129 10.36 11.97 22.43
N VAL A 130 11.20 10.99 22.10
CA VAL A 130 12.16 10.38 23.03
C VAL A 130 13.58 10.70 22.58
N THR A 131 14.50 10.78 23.53
CA THR A 131 15.93 10.93 23.23
C THR A 131 16.46 9.65 22.58
N SER A 132 17.21 9.79 21.48
CA SER A 132 17.96 8.67 20.90
C SER A 132 19.13 8.34 21.80
N SER A 133 19.19 7.11 22.33
CA SER A 133 20.31 6.65 23.18
C SER A 133 21.62 6.56 22.42
#